data_AF-A0A0W0VQS1-F1
#
_entry.id   AF-A0A0W0VQS1-F1
#
_cell.length_a   1.000
_cell.length_b   1.000
_cell.length_c   1.000
_cell.angle_alpha   90.00
_cell.angle_beta   90.00
_cell.angle_gamma   90.00
#
_symmetry.space_group_name_H-M   'P 1'
#
loop_
_entity.id
_entity.type
_entity.pdbx_description
1 polymer ?
#
loop_
_entity_poly.entity_id
_entity_poly.type
_entity_poly.pdbx_seq_one_letter_code
_entity_poly.pdbx_strand_id
1 'polypeptide(L)'
;MSDEHKEFTFLDSIDDEMHENILRLDQKLKGLQAEIAVKIDALATPKDEAASERKAQLIMLSEEVNKAIDSIKTLVNTVIAEDISPKEFQKINQETLDSLREMFKDNVDKISKIKEKF
;
A
#
# COMPACT_ATOMS: atom_id res chain seq x y z
N MET A 1 2.03 -26.57 -30.75
CA MET A 1 2.88 -25.68 -29.96
C MET A 1 1.99 -25.12 -28.89
N SER A 2 2.30 -25.35 -27.63
CA SER A 2 1.52 -24.82 -26.51
C SER A 2 1.74 -23.31 -26.50
N ASP A 3 0.74 -22.54 -26.88
CA ASP A 3 0.69 -21.12 -26.51
C ASP A 3 0.61 -21.08 -24.99
N GLU A 4 1.75 -20.88 -24.34
CA GLU A 4 1.79 -20.54 -22.92
C GLU A 4 1.16 -19.15 -22.78
N HIS A 5 -0.15 -19.12 -22.53
CA HIS A 5 -0.84 -17.92 -22.07
C HIS A 5 -0.20 -17.48 -20.76
N LYS A 6 0.73 -16.53 -20.86
CA LYS A 6 1.41 -15.98 -19.68
C LYS A 6 0.50 -14.92 -19.09
N GLU A 7 -0.23 -15.28 -18.05
CA GLU A 7 -0.95 -14.31 -17.23
C GLU A 7 0.06 -13.30 -16.66
N PHE A 8 -0.24 -12.01 -16.80
CA PHE A 8 0.54 -10.93 -16.23
C PHE A 8 -0.22 -10.33 -15.06
N THR A 9 0.46 -10.07 -13.95
CA THR A 9 -0.14 -9.30 -12.87
C THR A 9 -0.11 -7.80 -13.20
N PHE A 10 -0.87 -7.00 -12.45
CA PHE A 10 -0.80 -5.55 -12.51
C PHE A 10 0.64 -5.07 -12.32
N LEU A 11 1.35 -5.70 -11.37
CA LEU A 11 2.73 -5.38 -11.06
C LEU A 11 3.68 -5.63 -12.24
N ASP A 12 3.45 -6.69 -13.02
CA ASP A 12 4.20 -7.01 -14.24
C ASP A 12 3.87 -6.08 -15.41
N SER A 13 2.75 -5.36 -15.31
CA SER A 13 2.15 -4.60 -16.40
C SER A 13 2.35 -3.09 -16.28
N ILE A 14 2.98 -2.60 -15.22
CA ILE A 14 3.26 -1.17 -14.98
C ILE A 14 4.73 -0.84 -15.23
N ASP A 15 5.04 0.46 -15.29
CA ASP A 15 6.43 0.93 -15.37
C ASP A 15 7.19 0.79 -14.04
N ASP A 16 8.52 0.82 -14.14
CA ASP A 16 9.44 0.67 -13.00
C ASP A 16 9.24 1.75 -11.92
N GLU A 17 8.88 2.99 -12.32
CA GLU A 17 8.69 4.08 -11.36
C GLU A 17 7.45 3.84 -10.48
N MET A 18 6.34 3.46 -11.11
CA MET A 18 5.11 3.09 -10.42
C MET A 18 5.31 1.85 -9.56
N HIS A 19 6.01 0.85 -10.09
CA HIS A 19 6.40 -0.35 -9.38
C HIS A 19 7.16 -0.01 -8.08
N GLU A 20 8.21 0.81 -8.18
CA GLU A 20 8.99 1.26 -7.03
C GLU A 20 8.15 2.05 -6.03
N ASN A 21 7.27 2.93 -6.49
CA ASN A 21 6.42 3.74 -5.61
C ASN A 21 5.43 2.87 -4.82
N ILE A 22 4.86 1.84 -5.44
CA ILE A 22 3.98 0.87 -4.76
C ILE A 22 4.75 0.11 -3.68
N LEU A 23 5.94 -0.41 -4.02
CA LEU A 23 6.78 -1.15 -3.06
C LEU A 23 7.22 -0.26 -1.89
N ARG A 24 7.61 0.99 -2.16
CA ARG A 24 7.97 1.97 -1.12
C ARG A 24 6.79 2.29 -0.22
N LEU A 25 5.58 2.42 -0.76
CA LEU A 25 4.38 2.67 0.05
C LEU A 25 4.07 1.48 0.95
N ASP A 26 4.06 0.26 0.41
CA ASP A 26 3.85 -0.97 1.18
C ASP A 26 4.86 -1.12 2.32
N GLN A 27 6.15 -0.90 2.06
CA GLN A 27 7.20 -0.93 3.08
C GLN A 27 6.98 0.12 4.17
N LYS A 28 6.61 1.36 3.80
CA LYS A 28 6.34 2.43 4.76
C LYS A 28 5.12 2.14 5.62
N LEU A 29 4.05 1.61 5.04
CA LEU A 29 2.85 1.21 5.78
C LEU A 29 3.14 0.07 6.75
N LYS A 30 3.91 -0.95 6.34
CA LYS A 30 4.37 -2.03 7.23
C LYS A 30 5.24 -1.50 8.38
N GLY A 31 6.12 -0.54 8.10
CA GLY A 31 6.91 0.14 9.13
C GLY A 31 6.03 0.90 10.13
N LEU A 32 5.06 1.68 9.64
CA LEU A 32 4.09 2.39 10.48
C LEU A 32 3.27 1.41 11.33
N GLN A 33 2.83 0.29 10.75
CA GLN A 33 2.08 -0.74 11.45
C GLN A 33 2.88 -1.33 12.62
N ALA A 34 4.17 -1.62 12.42
CA ALA A 34 5.05 -2.11 13.48
C ALA A 34 5.19 -1.08 14.62
N GLU A 35 5.35 0.20 14.29
CA GLU A 35 5.44 1.29 15.28
C GLU A 35 4.14 1.46 16.07
N ILE A 36 2.98 1.38 15.40
CA ILE A 36 1.67 1.42 16.06
C ILE A 36 1.52 0.24 17.03
N ALA A 37 1.90 -0.98 16.61
CA ALA A 37 1.84 -2.17 17.45
C ALA A 37 2.66 -2.00 18.74
N VAL A 38 3.91 -1.53 18.62
CA VAL A 38 4.78 -1.25 19.79
C VAL A 38 4.12 -0.23 20.74
N LYS A 39 3.47 0.81 20.22
CA LYS A 39 2.79 1.82 21.04
C LYS A 39 1.53 1.28 21.70
N ILE A 40 0.79 0.38 21.05
CA ILE A 40 -0.36 -0.32 21.65
C ILE A 40 0.12 -1.21 22.80
N ASP A 41 1.21 -1.95 22.60
CA ASP A 41 1.80 -2.84 23.61
C ASP A 41 2.31 -2.05 24.82
N ALA A 42 2.91 -0.88 24.60
CA ALA A 42 3.30 0.04 25.68
C ALA A 42 2.08 0.55 26.50
N LEU A 43 0.88 0.52 25.91
CA LEU A 43 -0.40 0.86 26.52
C LEU A 43 -1.20 -0.39 26.90
N ALA A 44 -0.57 -1.57 27.04
CA ALA A 44 -1.26 -2.80 27.40
C ALA A 44 -2.11 -2.65 28.68
N THR A 45 -1.57 -1.95 29.68
CA THR A 45 -2.25 -1.61 30.95
C THR A 45 -2.38 -0.08 31.08
N PRO A 46 -3.43 0.53 30.52
CA PRO A 46 -3.63 1.98 30.61
C PRO A 46 -3.86 2.40 32.06
N LYS A 47 -3.22 3.49 32.48
CA LYS A 47 -3.22 3.98 33.87
C LYS A 47 -4.35 4.97 34.16
N ASP A 48 -4.94 5.52 33.10
CA ASP A 48 -5.99 6.53 33.13
C ASP A 48 -6.86 6.45 31.86
N GLU A 49 -7.90 7.27 31.83
CA GLU A 49 -8.85 7.37 30.72
C GLU A 49 -8.18 7.88 29.44
N ALA A 50 -7.26 8.85 29.55
CA ALA A 50 -6.53 9.39 28.40
C ALA A 50 -5.65 8.32 27.71
N ALA A 51 -4.99 7.46 28.48
CA ALA A 51 -4.23 6.32 27.98
C ALA A 51 -5.14 5.28 27.31
N SER A 52 -6.36 5.09 27.84
CA SER A 52 -7.35 4.18 27.27
C SER A 52 -7.89 4.70 25.93
N GLU A 53 -8.23 5.99 25.86
CA GLU A 53 -8.64 6.66 24.62
C GLU A 53 -7.51 6.63 23.58
N ARG A 54 -6.27 6.92 23.99
CA ARG A 54 -5.12 6.88 23.09
C ARG A 54 -4.89 5.48 22.53
N LYS A 55 -5.04 4.44 23.35
CA LYS A 55 -4.97 3.05 22.89
C LYS A 55 -6.06 2.74 21.87
N ALA A 56 -7.31 3.15 22.13
CA ALA A 56 -8.41 2.96 21.20
C ALA A 56 -8.16 3.64 19.84
N GLN A 57 -7.63 4.87 19.85
CA GLN A 57 -7.23 5.59 18.63
C GLN A 57 -6.14 4.85 17.85
N LEU A 58 -5.13 4.30 18.53
CA LEU A 58 -4.06 3.53 17.89
C LEU A 58 -4.58 2.21 17.30
N ILE A 59 -5.54 1.55 17.95
CA ILE A 59 -6.19 0.35 17.42
C ILE A 59 -6.94 0.68 16.12
N MET A 60 -7.75 1.75 16.11
CA MET A 60 -8.47 2.18 14.90
C MET A 60 -7.50 2.49 13.76
N LEU A 61 -6.42 3.23 14.06
CA LEU A 61 -5.39 3.54 13.06
C LEU A 61 -4.70 2.27 12.54
N SER A 62 -4.39 1.31 13.41
CA SER A 62 -3.83 0.01 13.03
C SER A 62 -4.74 -0.74 12.05
N GLU A 63 -6.05 -0.74 12.28
CA GLU A 63 -7.01 -1.36 11.37
C GLU A 63 -7.04 -0.68 9.99
N GLU A 64 -6.98 0.65 9.95
CA GLU A 64 -6.92 1.42 8.71
C GLU A 64 -5.63 1.14 7.92
N VAL A 65 -4.48 1.11 8.60
CA VAL A 65 -3.18 0.81 7.98
C VAL A 65 -3.16 -0.62 7.42
N ASN A 66 -3.71 -1.60 8.15
CA ASN A 66 -3.80 -2.97 7.64
C ASN A 66 -4.70 -3.06 6.40
N LYS A 67 -5.85 -2.38 6.38
CA LYS A 67 -6.72 -2.31 5.19
C LYS A 67 -5.99 -1.71 3.99
N ALA A 68 -5.18 -0.69 4.20
CA ALA A 68 -4.37 -0.08 3.14
C ALA A 68 -3.31 -1.06 2.59
N ILE A 69 -2.60 -1.78 3.47
CA ILE A 69 -1.63 -2.82 3.09
C ILE A 69 -2.32 -3.92 2.26
N ASP A 70 -3.47 -4.41 2.71
CA ASP A 70 -4.19 -5.48 2.01
C ASP A 70 -4.79 -5.01 0.68
N SER A 71 -5.19 -3.75 0.58
CA SER A 71 -5.60 -3.14 -0.69
C SER A 71 -4.45 -3.08 -1.69
N ILE A 72 -3.23 -2.74 -1.25
CA ILE A 72 -2.04 -2.78 -2.10
C ILE A 72 -1.76 -4.22 -2.56
N LYS A 73 -1.77 -5.19 -1.64
CA LYS A 73 -1.59 -6.60 -2.00
C LYS A 73 -2.62 -7.07 -3.03
N THR A 74 -3.87 -6.66 -2.89
CA THR A 74 -4.93 -7.02 -3.84
C THR A 74 -4.66 -6.41 -5.21
N LEU A 75 -4.29 -5.13 -5.25
CA LEU A 75 -3.96 -4.44 -6.50
C LEU A 75 -2.80 -5.12 -7.23
N VAL A 76 -1.67 -5.37 -6.55
CA VAL A 76 -0.48 -5.93 -7.21
C VAL A 76 -0.68 -7.35 -7.72
N ASN A 77 -1.56 -8.14 -7.08
CA ASN A 77 -1.88 -9.50 -7.50
C ASN A 77 -3.07 -9.56 -8.48
N THR A 78 -3.63 -8.41 -8.88
CA THR A 78 -4.70 -8.39 -9.88
C THR A 78 -4.14 -8.86 -11.21
N VAL A 79 -4.74 -9.89 -11.80
CA VAL A 79 -4.36 -10.40 -13.11
C VAL A 79 -4.89 -9.47 -14.19
N ILE A 80 -4.02 -9.08 -15.11
CA ILE A 80 -4.36 -8.34 -16.33
C ILE A 80 -4.73 -9.37 -17.40
N ALA A 81 -5.83 -9.10 -18.11
CA ALA A 81 -6.46 -10.04 -19.02
C ALA A 81 -5.47 -10.67 -20.01
N GLU A 82 -5.67 -11.97 -20.30
CA GLU A 82 -4.78 -12.81 -21.12
C GLU A 82 -4.64 -12.33 -22.57
N ASP A 83 -5.54 -11.48 -23.05
CA ASP A 83 -5.63 -11.00 -24.42
C ASP A 83 -4.88 -9.68 -24.69
N ILE A 84 -4.30 -9.06 -23.65
CA ILE A 84 -3.53 -7.83 -23.79
C ILE A 84 -2.10 -8.00 -23.26
N SER A 85 -1.13 -7.55 -24.06
CA SER A 85 0.26 -7.50 -23.58
C SER A 85 0.45 -6.37 -22.56
N PRO A 86 1.44 -6.46 -21.65
CA PRO A 86 1.81 -5.38 -20.74
C PRO A 86 1.96 -4.00 -21.40
N LYS A 87 2.56 -3.96 -22.60
CA LYS A 87 2.75 -2.71 -23.35
C LYS A 87 1.43 -2.13 -23.86
N GLU A 88 0.51 -2.98 -24.30
CA GLU A 88 -0.83 -2.56 -24.72
C GLU A 88 -1.64 -2.08 -23.52
N PHE A 89 -1.57 -2.80 -22.40
CA PHE A 89 -2.19 -2.37 -21.14
C PHE A 89 -1.72 -0.97 -20.74
N GLN A 90 -0.41 -0.70 -20.74
CA GLN A 90 0.14 0.63 -20.42
C GLN A 90 -0.36 1.70 -21.38
N LYS A 91 -0.39 1.40 -22.68
CA LYS A 91 -0.83 2.36 -23.70
C LYS A 91 -2.31 2.69 -23.58
N ILE A 92 -3.16 1.69 -23.30
CA ILE A 92 -4.60 1.87 -23.13
C ILE A 92 -4.90 2.65 -21.85
N ASN A 93 -4.13 2.42 -20.78
CA ASN A 93 -4.39 2.97 -19.46
C ASN A 93 -3.45 4.11 -19.06
N GLN A 94 -2.74 4.73 -20.02
CA GLN A 94 -1.65 5.66 -19.73
C GLN A 94 -2.04 6.78 -18.77
N GLU A 95 -3.13 7.50 -19.06
CA GLU A 95 -3.60 8.61 -18.22
C GLU A 95 -3.96 8.15 -16.80
N THR A 96 -4.61 7.00 -16.69
CA THR A 96 -4.99 6.39 -15.41
C THR A 96 -3.74 5.97 -14.62
N LEU A 97 -2.76 5.37 -15.27
CA LEU A 97 -1.50 4.95 -14.65
C LEU A 97 -0.66 6.14 -14.20
N ASP A 98 -0.62 7.22 -14.98
CA ASP A 98 0.09 8.45 -14.61
C ASP A 98 -0.55 9.11 -13.37
N SER A 99 -1.89 9.20 -13.34
CA SER A 99 -2.62 9.69 -12.16
C SER A 99 -2.36 8.81 -10.93
N LEU A 100 -2.42 7.49 -11.12
CA LEU A 100 -2.18 6.54 -10.03
C LEU A 100 -0.73 6.61 -9.54
N ARG A 101 0.26 6.82 -10.42
CA ARG A 101 1.66 7.02 -10.08
C ARG A 101 1.85 8.23 -9.16
N GLU A 102 1.29 9.38 -9.51
CA GLU A 102 1.36 10.58 -8.67
C GLU A 102 0.63 10.37 -7.33
N MET A 103 -0.52 9.68 -7.32
CA MET A 103 -1.20 9.32 -6.07
C MET A 103 -0.32 8.46 -5.15
N PHE A 104 0.37 7.45 -5.69
CA PHE A 104 1.28 6.61 -4.88
C PHE A 104 2.43 7.44 -4.31
N LYS A 105 3.05 8.28 -5.13
CA LYS A 105 4.14 9.19 -4.72
C LYS A 105 3.69 10.17 -3.62
N ASP A 106 2.55 10.82 -3.78
CA ASP A 106 1.97 11.71 -2.77
C ASP A 106 1.71 10.98 -1.45
N ASN A 107 1.24 9.74 -1.52
CA ASN A 107 0.97 8.94 -0.33
C ASN A 107 2.26 8.48 0.36
N VAL A 108 3.31 8.13 -0.39
CA VAL A 108 4.65 7.85 0.15
C VAL A 108 5.16 9.06 0.96
N ASP A 109 4.98 10.26 0.44
CA ASP A 109 5.39 11.51 1.11
C ASP A 109 4.53 11.80 2.36
N LYS A 110 3.21 11.62 2.27
CA LYS A 110 2.30 11.80 3.41
C LYS A 110 2.63 10.86 4.56
N ILE A 111 2.86 9.57 4.27
CA ILE A 111 3.23 8.59 5.31
C ILE A 111 4.58 8.94 5.94
N SER A 112 5.53 9.45 5.15
CA SER A 112 6.82 9.92 5.68
C SER A 112 6.64 11.06 6.69
N LYS A 113 5.78 12.03 6.38
CA LYS A 113 5.46 13.15 7.29
C LYS A 113 4.69 12.70 8.55
N ILE A 114 3.84 11.68 8.43
CA ILE A 114 3.15 11.10 9.60
C ILE A 114 4.17 10.47 10.53
N LYS A 115 5.12 9.69 9.98
CA LYS A 115 6.18 9.05 10.76
C LYS A 115 7.05 10.05 11.52
N GLU A 116 7.35 11.22 10.96
CA GLU A 116 8.10 12.28 11.66
C GLU A 116 7.36 12.85 12.88
N LYS A 117 6.04 12.75 12.91
CA LYS A 117 5.19 13.24 14.01
C LYS A 117 4.80 12.15 15.02
N PHE A 118 5.10 10.89 14.70
CA PHE A 118 4.81 9.73 15.53
C PHE A 118 5.92 9.46 16.54
#